data_AF-A0A1G6IIW7-F1
#
_entry.id   AF-A0A1G6IIW7-F1
#
_cell.length_a   1.000
_cell.length_b   1.000
_cell.length_c   1.000
_cell.angle_alpha   90.00
_cell.angle_beta   90.00
_cell.angle_gamma   90.00
#
_symmetry.space_group_name_H-M   'P 1'
#
loop_
_entity.id
_entity.type
_entity.pdbx_description
1 polymer ?
#
loop_
_entity_poly.entity_id
_entity_poly.type
_entity_poly.pdbx_seq_one_letter_code
_entity_poly.pdbx_strand_id
1 'polypeptide(L)'
;MAKRQRPYSEGDFEDLLEGRASKSEQKRHVQRMAALAEQLAELPKKQLQKLPVDERLVDAFLELESISSFEARRRQFQRIGKLLRNEDETMLLSFLVPKQGAKKQAQLMRWVDRIIEQGDAAIHEFCKQYNAAERHTLRQHVLRYQRDAQQGVDEETLNGLKQNIINYVQQVALISE
;
A
#
# COMPACT_ATOMS: atom_id res chain seq x y z
N MET A 1 29.18 -13.70 -6.10
CA MET A 1 28.93 -13.92 -4.65
C MET A 1 27.89 -12.91 -4.20
N ALA A 2 26.67 -13.34 -3.87
CA ALA A 2 25.66 -12.43 -3.33
C ALA A 2 26.15 -11.91 -1.99
N LYS A 3 26.34 -10.59 -1.88
CA LYS A 3 26.80 -9.93 -0.66
C LYS A 3 25.71 -10.19 0.40
N ARG A 4 25.93 -11.17 1.29
CA ARG A 4 25.05 -11.43 2.45
C ARG A 4 24.97 -10.10 3.20
N GLN A 5 23.79 -9.48 3.14
CA GLN A 5 23.59 -8.16 3.72
C GLN A 5 23.65 -8.28 5.24
N ARG A 6 24.09 -7.18 5.87
CA ARG A 6 24.07 -7.06 7.31
C ARG A 6 22.61 -7.17 7.77
N PRO A 7 22.27 -8.07 8.70
CA PRO A 7 20.98 -8.04 9.36
C PRO A 7 20.70 -6.63 9.90
N TYR A 8 19.43 -6.20 9.93
CA TYR A 8 19.08 -4.96 10.62
C TYR A 8 19.60 -5.03 12.06
N SER A 9 20.20 -3.93 12.51
CA SER A 9 20.82 -3.81 13.82
C SER A 9 19.79 -3.42 14.88
N GLU A 10 20.13 -3.58 16.17
CA GLU A 10 19.28 -3.10 17.27
C GLU A 10 18.90 -1.62 17.13
N GLY A 11 19.82 -0.78 16.62
CA GLY A 11 19.55 0.63 16.35
C GLY A 11 18.50 0.87 15.25
N ASP A 12 18.37 -0.04 14.27
CA ASP A 12 17.31 0.06 13.24
C ASP A 12 15.91 -0.21 13.83
N PHE A 13 15.85 -1.03 14.89
CA PHE A 13 14.61 -1.31 15.62
C PHE A 13 14.28 -0.24 16.66
N GLU A 14 15.29 0.42 17.21
CA GLU A 14 15.14 1.54 18.15
C GLU A 14 14.57 2.79 17.42
N ASP A 15 15.10 3.13 16.24
CA ASP A 15 14.55 4.17 15.35
C ASP A 15 13.07 3.91 14.97
N LEU A 16 12.69 2.64 14.84
CA LEU A 16 11.32 2.22 14.56
C LEU A 16 10.37 2.48 15.73
N LEU A 17 10.84 2.33 16.97
CA LEU A 17 10.05 2.54 18.20
C LEU A 17 9.84 4.03 18.50
N GLU A 18 10.79 4.88 18.14
CA GLU A 18 10.67 6.34 18.25
C GLU A 18 9.73 6.96 17.19
N GLY A 19 9.56 6.29 16.04
CA GLY A 19 9.02 6.88 14.82
C GLY A 19 7.50 6.79 14.65
N ARG A 20 6.75 7.82 15.10
CA ARG A 20 5.45 8.15 14.46
C ARG A 20 5.70 8.45 12.98
N ALA A 21 4.83 7.96 12.10
CA ALA A 21 4.89 8.27 10.67
C ALA A 21 5.05 9.78 10.46
N SER A 22 6.09 10.18 9.72
CA SER A 22 6.41 11.60 9.55
C SER A 22 5.27 12.35 8.85
N LYS A 23 5.17 13.67 9.02
CA LYS A 23 4.18 14.50 8.28
C LYS A 23 4.29 14.29 6.76
N SER A 24 5.51 14.08 6.27
CA SER A 24 5.79 13.78 4.86
C SER A 24 5.21 12.44 4.45
N GLU A 25 5.44 11.39 5.25
CA GLU A 25 4.93 10.05 4.99
C GLU A 25 3.40 10.00 5.02
N GLN A 26 2.76 10.65 6.00
CA GLN A 26 1.30 10.75 6.05
C GLN A 26 0.73 11.45 4.82
N LYS A 27 1.38 12.53 4.35
CA LYS A 27 0.97 13.23 3.12
C LYS A 27 1.07 12.31 1.91
N ARG A 28 2.16 11.56 1.78
CA ARG A 28 2.37 10.64 0.67
C ARG A 28 1.42 9.45 0.71
N HIS A 29 1.12 8.93 1.89
CA HIS A 29 0.09 7.90 2.07
C HIS A 29 -1.28 8.36 1.54
N VAL A 30 -1.71 9.58 1.89
CA VAL A 30 -2.95 10.16 1.35
C VAL A 30 -2.88 10.34 -0.17
N GLN A 31 -1.73 10.70 -0.73
CA GLN A 31 -1.56 10.79 -2.18
C GLN A 31 -1.69 9.43 -2.86
N ARG A 32 -1.11 8.36 -2.30
CA ARG A 32 -1.29 6.99 -2.80
C ARG A 32 -2.75 6.55 -2.70
N MET A 33 -3.44 6.88 -1.61
CA MET A 33 -4.88 6.60 -1.46
C MET A 33 -5.74 7.37 -2.46
N ALA A 34 -5.39 8.62 -2.79
CA ALA A 34 -6.06 9.37 -3.84
C ALA A 34 -5.84 8.72 -5.22
N ALA A 35 -4.62 8.28 -5.53
CA ALA A 35 -4.34 7.55 -6.77
C ALA A 35 -5.07 6.19 -6.82
N LEU A 36 -5.18 5.48 -5.69
CA LEU A 36 -5.98 4.27 -5.59
C LEU A 36 -7.47 4.56 -5.79
N ALA A 37 -7.97 5.70 -5.30
CA ALA A 37 -9.34 6.15 -5.56
C ALA A 37 -9.58 6.37 -7.07
N GLU A 38 -8.60 6.89 -7.81
CA GLU A 38 -8.69 7.02 -9.26
C GLU A 38 -8.91 5.64 -9.92
N GLN A 39 -8.15 4.63 -9.51
CA GLN A 39 -8.30 3.24 -9.98
C GLN A 39 -9.67 2.64 -9.61
N LEU A 40 -10.16 2.91 -8.40
CA LEU A 40 -11.49 2.47 -7.95
C LEU A 40 -12.60 3.15 -8.76
N ALA A 41 -12.46 4.42 -9.12
CA ALA A 41 -13.48 5.16 -9.87
C ALA A 41 -13.68 4.64 -11.31
N GLU A 42 -12.75 3.84 -11.83
CA GLU A 42 -12.93 3.13 -13.11
C GLU A 42 -13.84 1.89 -12.99
N LEU A 43 -14.19 1.47 -11.76
CA LEU A 43 -15.13 0.37 -11.55
C LEU A 43 -16.55 0.78 -11.97
N PRO A 44 -17.37 -0.15 -12.50
CA PRO A 44 -18.78 0.10 -12.73
C PRO A 44 -19.47 0.55 -11.43
N LYS A 45 -20.45 1.45 -11.56
CA LYS A 45 -21.26 1.98 -10.43
C LYS A 45 -21.79 0.90 -9.48
N LYS A 46 -22.22 -0.25 -10.02
CA LYS A 46 -22.70 -1.40 -9.24
C LYS A 46 -21.60 -2.06 -8.37
N GLN A 47 -20.34 -1.97 -8.77
CA GLN A 47 -19.20 -2.46 -7.97
C GLN A 47 -18.78 -1.42 -6.94
N LEU A 48 -18.79 -0.11 -7.28
CA LEU A 48 -18.55 0.97 -6.33
C LEU A 48 -19.53 0.93 -5.14
N GLN A 49 -20.81 0.68 -5.41
CA GLN A 49 -21.85 0.53 -4.38
C GLN A 49 -21.68 -0.71 -3.49
N LYS A 50 -20.84 -1.67 -3.88
CA LYS A 50 -20.53 -2.88 -3.10
C LYS A 50 -19.25 -2.76 -2.28
N LEU A 51 -18.54 -1.63 -2.38
CA LEU A 51 -17.35 -1.40 -1.57
C LEU A 51 -17.74 -1.45 -0.08
N PRO A 52 -17.01 -2.18 0.77
CA PRO A 52 -17.27 -2.26 2.20
C PRO A 52 -16.70 -1.01 2.90
N VAL A 53 -17.27 0.15 2.58
CA VAL A 53 -16.84 1.48 3.06
C VAL A 53 -18.06 2.26 3.58
N ASP A 54 -17.82 3.37 4.29
CA ASP A 54 -18.88 4.30 4.68
C ASP A 54 -19.71 4.76 3.45
N GLU A 55 -21.03 4.88 3.61
CA GLU A 55 -21.96 5.41 2.60
C GLU A 55 -21.47 6.77 2.06
N ARG A 56 -20.91 7.61 2.93
CA ARG A 56 -20.34 8.91 2.55
C ARG A 56 -19.20 8.80 1.52
N LEU A 57 -18.48 7.69 1.55
CA LEU A 57 -17.40 7.40 0.62
C LEU A 57 -17.95 6.94 -0.73
N VAL A 58 -18.99 6.10 -0.73
CA VAL A 58 -19.73 5.72 -1.93
C VAL A 58 -20.32 6.96 -2.61
N ASP A 59 -21.00 7.83 -1.86
CA ASP A 59 -21.54 9.08 -2.38
C ASP A 59 -20.47 9.97 -2.99
N ALA A 60 -19.30 10.08 -2.34
CA ALA A 60 -18.17 10.83 -2.86
C ALA A 60 -17.68 10.28 -4.22
N PHE A 61 -17.71 8.97 -4.43
CA PHE A 61 -17.43 8.37 -5.74
C PHE A 61 -18.51 8.69 -6.78
N LEU A 62 -19.80 8.63 -6.40
CA LEU A 62 -20.89 8.92 -7.33
C LEU A 62 -20.91 10.39 -7.77
N GLU A 63 -20.50 11.31 -6.90
CA GLU A 63 -20.34 12.74 -7.23
C GLU A 63 -19.36 12.96 -8.40
N LEU A 64 -18.33 12.11 -8.56
CA LEU A 64 -17.32 12.23 -9.63
C LEU A 64 -17.92 12.18 -11.04
N GLU A 65 -19.08 11.54 -11.22
CA GLU A 65 -19.80 11.47 -12.51
C GLU A 65 -20.26 12.86 -12.97
N SER A 66 -20.61 13.74 -12.02
CA SER A 66 -21.13 15.09 -12.31
C SER A 66 -20.05 16.16 -12.44
N ILE A 67 -18.82 15.88 -11.98
CA ILE A 67 -17.71 16.83 -11.98
C ILE A 67 -16.98 16.78 -13.32
N SER A 68 -17.16 17.83 -14.13
CA SER A 68 -16.49 18.00 -15.42
C SER A 68 -15.12 18.69 -15.34
N SER A 69 -14.91 19.56 -14.33
CA SER A 69 -13.65 20.29 -14.16
C SER A 69 -12.54 19.38 -13.65
N PHE A 70 -11.40 19.37 -14.35
CA PHE A 70 -10.22 18.60 -13.98
C PHE A 70 -9.74 18.90 -12.55
N GLU A 71 -9.64 20.18 -12.19
CA GLU A 71 -9.18 20.59 -10.86
C GLU A 71 -10.19 20.23 -9.77
N ALA A 72 -11.50 20.34 -10.05
CA ALA A 72 -12.53 19.91 -9.11
C ALA A 72 -12.50 18.39 -8.90
N ARG A 73 -12.31 17.61 -9.98
CA ARG A 73 -12.18 16.15 -9.92
C ARG A 73 -10.94 15.73 -9.14
N ARG A 74 -9.79 16.37 -9.39
CA ARG A 74 -8.56 16.17 -8.62
C ARG A 74 -8.76 16.42 -7.14
N ARG A 75 -9.45 17.51 -6.76
CA ARG A 75 -9.77 17.80 -5.34
C ARG A 75 -10.70 16.76 -4.73
N GLN A 76 -11.66 16.26 -5.49
CA GLN A 76 -12.54 15.18 -5.05
C GLN A 76 -11.75 13.89 -4.79
N PHE A 77 -10.82 13.50 -5.66
CA PHE A 77 -9.94 12.36 -5.39
C PHE A 77 -9.07 12.56 -4.14
N GLN A 78 -8.59 13.77 -3.87
CA GLN A 78 -7.90 14.07 -2.61
C GLN A 78 -8.81 13.96 -1.39
N ARG A 79 -10.10 14.32 -1.51
CA ARG A 79 -11.11 14.14 -0.45
C ARG A 79 -11.35 12.64 -0.21
N ILE A 80 -11.59 11.88 -1.28
CA ILE A 80 -11.80 10.43 -1.20
C ILE A 80 -10.57 9.73 -0.64
N GLY A 81 -9.36 10.08 -1.08
CA GLY A 81 -8.12 9.51 -0.56
C GLY A 81 -7.90 9.74 0.95
N LYS A 82 -8.39 10.87 1.50
CA LYS A 82 -8.39 11.09 2.96
C LYS A 82 -9.36 10.17 3.70
N LEU A 83 -10.50 9.85 3.09
CA LEU A 83 -11.49 8.93 3.65
C LEU A 83 -10.97 7.49 3.60
N LEU A 84 -10.48 7.06 2.43
CA LEU A 84 -9.96 5.71 2.21
C LEU A 84 -8.81 5.33 3.15
N ARG A 85 -8.02 6.29 3.64
CA ARG A 85 -6.91 6.00 4.56
C ARG A 85 -7.37 5.29 5.85
N ASN A 86 -8.63 5.45 6.24
CA ASN A 86 -9.17 4.88 7.47
C ASN A 86 -9.94 3.58 7.23
N GLU A 87 -10.04 3.13 5.98
CA GLU A 87 -10.74 1.92 5.57
C GLU A 87 -9.78 0.71 5.50
N ASP A 88 -10.33 -0.50 5.39
CA ASP A 88 -9.53 -1.71 5.20
C ASP A 88 -8.95 -1.76 3.77
N GLU A 89 -7.66 -1.47 3.66
CA GLU A 89 -6.93 -1.49 2.40
C GLU A 89 -6.96 -2.86 1.70
N THR A 90 -6.95 -3.96 2.46
CA THR A 90 -7.03 -5.32 1.91
C THR A 90 -8.33 -5.51 1.15
N MET A 91 -9.43 -5.06 1.75
CA MET A 91 -10.76 -5.16 1.17
C MET A 91 -10.87 -4.28 -0.07
N LEU A 92 -10.34 -3.05 -0.05
CA LEU A 92 -10.31 -2.17 -1.22
C LEU A 92 -9.53 -2.79 -2.39
N LEU A 93 -8.34 -3.32 -2.12
CA LEU A 93 -7.49 -3.93 -3.13
C LEU A 93 -8.13 -5.19 -3.75
N SER A 94 -8.96 -5.92 -3.00
CA SER A 94 -9.66 -7.10 -3.52
C SER A 94 -10.58 -6.81 -4.73
N PHE A 95 -11.03 -5.56 -4.91
CA PHE A 95 -11.84 -5.14 -6.07
C PHE A 95 -10.99 -4.82 -7.30
N LEU A 96 -9.70 -4.54 -7.12
CA LEU A 96 -8.79 -4.10 -8.18
C LEU A 96 -7.82 -5.20 -8.61
N VAL A 97 -7.25 -5.92 -7.65
CA VAL A 97 -6.23 -6.94 -7.86
C VAL A 97 -6.65 -8.04 -8.85
N PRO A 98 -7.89 -8.56 -8.87
CA PRO A 98 -8.32 -9.55 -9.85
C PRO A 98 -8.18 -9.10 -11.31
N LYS A 99 -8.29 -7.78 -11.60
CA LYS A 99 -8.17 -7.23 -12.95
C LYS A 99 -6.76 -7.33 -13.52
N GLN A 100 -5.74 -7.41 -12.66
CA GLN A 100 -4.32 -7.51 -13.06
C GLN A 100 -3.94 -8.89 -13.61
N GLY A 101 -4.77 -9.91 -13.37
CA GLY A 101 -4.52 -11.29 -13.80
C GLY A 101 -3.55 -12.07 -12.91
N ALA A 102 -3.71 -13.40 -12.91
CA ALA A 102 -3.00 -14.30 -12.00
C ALA A 102 -1.46 -14.25 -12.14
N LYS A 103 -0.94 -14.01 -13.35
CA LYS A 103 0.51 -13.92 -13.58
C LYS A 103 1.14 -12.73 -12.87
N LYS A 104 0.51 -11.55 -12.96
CA LYS A 104 1.00 -10.33 -12.29
C LYS A 104 0.90 -10.49 -10.77
N GLN A 105 -0.20 -11.05 -10.27
CA GLN A 105 -0.37 -11.35 -8.85
C GLN A 105 0.74 -12.28 -8.32
N ALA A 106 1.02 -13.38 -9.03
CA ALA A 106 2.10 -14.30 -8.65
C ALA A 106 3.47 -13.60 -8.66
N GLN A 107 3.72 -12.68 -9.59
CA GLN A 107 4.93 -11.87 -9.62
C GLN A 107 5.03 -10.93 -8.41
N LEU A 108 3.94 -10.28 -8.01
CA LEU A 108 3.89 -9.42 -6.83
C LEU A 108 4.11 -10.21 -5.54
N MET A 109 3.55 -11.41 -5.43
CA MET A 109 3.81 -12.28 -4.27
C MET A 109 5.28 -12.70 -4.17
N ARG A 110 5.92 -13.02 -5.31
CA ARG A 110 7.38 -13.27 -5.33
C ARG A 110 8.19 -12.03 -4.91
N TRP A 111 7.73 -10.83 -5.26
CA TRP A 111 8.34 -9.60 -4.79
C TRP A 111 8.22 -9.45 -3.28
N VAL A 112 7.05 -9.73 -2.70
CA VAL A 112 6.82 -9.68 -1.24
C VAL A 112 7.79 -10.62 -0.52
N ASP A 113 7.86 -11.89 -0.93
CA ASP A 113 8.76 -12.86 -0.31
C ASP A 113 10.23 -12.40 -0.40
N ARG A 114 10.64 -11.90 -1.57
CA ARG A 114 11.99 -11.40 -1.81
C ARG A 114 12.31 -10.15 -0.98
N ILE A 115 11.35 -9.24 -0.81
CA ILE A 115 11.49 -8.02 0.01
C ILE A 115 11.68 -8.38 1.48
N ILE A 116 10.91 -9.36 1.98
CA ILE A 116 11.02 -9.84 3.36
C ILE A 116 12.37 -10.51 3.61
N GLU A 117 12.86 -11.31 2.65
CA GLU A 117 14.12 -12.05 2.79
C GLU A 117 15.38 -11.17 2.59
N GLN A 118 15.37 -10.32 1.55
CA GLN A 118 16.57 -9.58 1.10
C GLN A 118 16.61 -8.12 1.56
N GLY A 119 15.55 -7.63 2.20
CA GLY A 119 15.46 -6.27 2.74
C GLY A 119 15.80 -5.18 1.72
N ASP A 120 16.72 -4.29 2.09
CA ASP A 120 17.06 -3.07 1.35
C ASP A 120 17.48 -3.30 -0.11
N ALA A 121 18.12 -4.43 -0.46
CA ALA A 121 18.45 -4.74 -1.85
C ALA A 121 17.20 -4.93 -2.71
N ALA A 122 16.27 -5.79 -2.26
CA ALA A 122 15.05 -6.06 -2.99
C ALA A 122 14.12 -4.85 -3.02
N ILE A 123 14.07 -4.06 -1.94
CA ILE A 123 13.34 -2.79 -1.90
C ILE A 123 13.88 -1.83 -2.97
N HIS A 124 15.21 -1.69 -3.09
CA HIS A 124 15.81 -0.80 -4.09
C HIS A 124 15.49 -1.23 -5.51
N GLU A 125 15.50 -2.53 -5.80
CA GLU A 125 15.12 -3.05 -7.11
C GLU A 125 13.62 -2.88 -7.39
N PHE A 126 12.76 -3.14 -6.40
CA PHE A 126 11.32 -2.94 -6.50
C PHE A 126 10.99 -1.47 -6.82
N CYS A 127 11.64 -0.52 -6.14
CA CYS A 127 11.47 0.91 -6.40
C CYS A 127 11.94 1.36 -7.79
N LYS A 128 12.85 0.63 -8.44
CA LYS A 128 13.21 0.91 -9.84
C LYS A 128 12.14 0.44 -10.81
N GLN A 129 11.42 -0.63 -10.47
CA GLN A 129 10.38 -1.19 -11.31
C GLN A 129 9.04 -0.45 -11.15
N TYR A 130 8.71 -0.02 -9.93
CA TYR A 130 7.44 0.65 -9.62
C TYR A 130 7.70 2.05 -9.10
N ASN A 131 7.42 3.06 -9.94
CA ASN A 131 7.75 4.48 -9.68
C ASN A 131 7.04 5.08 -8.46
N ALA A 132 5.91 4.53 -8.03
CA ALA A 132 5.15 5.00 -6.89
C ALA A 132 5.62 4.33 -5.58
N ALA A 133 6.54 3.39 -5.66
CA ALA A 133 7.13 2.74 -4.51
C ALA A 133 8.07 3.70 -3.77
N GLU A 134 7.82 3.87 -2.49
CA GLU A 134 8.73 4.58 -1.60
C GLU A 134 9.57 3.62 -0.78
N ARG A 135 10.90 3.78 -0.91
CA ARG A 135 11.88 2.96 -0.19
C ARG A 135 11.70 3.00 1.32
N HIS A 136 11.47 4.19 1.88
CA HIS A 136 11.37 4.36 3.33
C HIS A 136 10.16 3.62 3.91
N THR A 137 8.96 3.84 3.35
CA THR A 137 7.73 3.19 3.83
C THR A 137 7.82 1.67 3.72
N LEU A 138 8.29 1.13 2.58
CA LEU A 138 8.44 -0.31 2.43
C LEU A 138 9.46 -0.89 3.43
N ARG A 139 10.59 -0.19 3.66
CA ARG A 139 11.57 -0.57 4.69
C ARG A 139 10.95 -0.60 6.08
N GLN A 140 10.10 0.37 6.44
CA GLN A 140 9.41 0.40 7.73
C GLN A 140 8.49 -0.81 7.92
N HIS A 141 7.75 -1.23 6.88
CA HIS A 141 6.92 -2.44 6.97
C HIS A 141 7.78 -3.70 7.17
N VAL A 142 8.89 -3.82 6.44
CA VAL A 142 9.82 -4.97 6.58
C VAL A 142 10.48 -5.00 7.96
N LEU A 143 10.92 -3.85 8.47
CA LEU A 143 11.52 -3.74 9.81
C LEU A 143 10.55 -4.19 10.90
N ARG A 144 9.28 -3.77 10.84
CA ARG A 144 8.24 -4.21 11.78
C ARG A 144 8.06 -5.72 11.74
N TYR A 145 7.91 -6.28 10.54
CA TYR A 145 7.76 -7.73 10.35
C TYR A 145 8.96 -8.51 10.91
N GLN A 146 10.19 -8.10 10.55
CA GLN A 146 11.39 -8.81 10.99
C GLN A 146 11.65 -8.69 12.49
N ARG A 147 11.35 -7.53 13.09
CA ARG A 147 11.45 -7.34 14.56
C ARG A 147 10.54 -8.32 15.29
N ASP A 148 9.27 -8.35 14.92
CA ASP A 148 8.26 -9.16 15.62
C ASP A 148 8.49 -10.65 15.36
N ALA A 149 9.00 -11.02 14.17
CA ALA A 149 9.43 -12.37 13.87
C ALA A 149 10.62 -12.81 14.74
N GLN A 150 11.57 -11.92 15.02
CA GLN A 150 12.69 -12.18 15.94
C GLN A 150 12.25 -12.27 17.40
N GLN A 151 11.22 -11.52 17.79
CA GLN A 151 10.67 -11.53 19.14
C GLN A 151 9.72 -12.71 19.40
N GLY A 152 9.41 -13.53 18.38
CA GLY A 152 8.54 -14.68 18.52
C GLY A 152 7.09 -14.31 18.84
N VAL A 153 6.63 -13.17 18.34
CA VAL A 153 5.23 -12.72 18.47
C VAL A 153 4.30 -13.74 17.78
N ASP A 154 3.02 -13.78 18.18
CA ASP A 154 2.03 -14.70 17.63
C ASP A 154 1.87 -14.62 16.10
N GLU A 155 1.47 -15.76 15.52
CA GLU A 155 1.35 -15.93 14.07
C GLU A 155 0.30 -14.98 13.46
N GLU A 156 -0.75 -14.63 14.21
CA GLU A 156 -1.80 -13.70 13.76
C GLU A 156 -1.23 -12.30 13.53
N THR A 157 -0.45 -11.79 14.48
CA THR A 157 0.24 -10.50 14.37
C THR A 157 1.24 -10.50 13.21
N LEU A 158 2.04 -11.57 13.05
CA LEU A 158 2.97 -11.69 11.92
C LEU A 158 2.26 -11.71 10.57
N ASN A 159 1.11 -12.38 10.49
CA ASN A 159 0.27 -12.38 9.30
C ASN A 159 -0.28 -10.99 8.99
N GLY A 160 -0.72 -10.23 10.00
CA GLY A 160 -1.13 -8.83 9.83
C GLY A 160 -0.01 -7.93 9.31
N LEU A 161 1.21 -8.08 9.84
CA LEU A 161 2.38 -7.33 9.36
C LEU A 161 2.77 -7.71 7.92
N LYS A 162 2.71 -9.00 7.59
CA LYS A 162 2.91 -9.48 6.23
C LYS A 162 1.83 -8.93 5.29
N GLN A 163 0.59 -8.87 5.73
CA GLN A 163 -0.53 -8.33 4.95
C GLN A 163 -0.32 -6.85 4.64
N ASN A 164 0.24 -6.06 5.55
CA ASN A 164 0.61 -4.66 5.27
C ASN A 164 1.65 -4.54 4.13
N ILE A 165 2.63 -5.45 4.08
CA ILE A 165 3.61 -5.49 2.98
C ILE A 165 2.91 -5.85 1.66
N ILE A 166 2.02 -6.85 1.67
CA ILE A 166 1.25 -7.29 0.51
C ILE A 166 0.39 -6.14 -0.03
N ASN A 167 -0.37 -5.48 0.85
CA ASN A 167 -1.24 -4.37 0.51
C ASN A 167 -0.44 -3.24 -0.14
N TYR A 168 0.67 -2.83 0.47
CA TYR A 168 1.53 -1.78 -0.07
C TYR A 168 2.10 -2.15 -1.45
N VAL A 169 2.60 -3.38 -1.63
CA VAL A 169 3.14 -3.84 -2.92
C VAL A 169 2.06 -3.86 -4.00
N GLN A 170 0.86 -4.34 -3.69
CA GLN A 170 -0.27 -4.37 -4.61
C GLN A 170 -0.77 -2.96 -4.95
N GLN A 171 -0.92 -2.09 -3.96
CA GLN A 171 -1.30 -0.69 -4.14
C GLN A 171 -0.34 0.01 -5.09
N VAL A 172 0.96 -0.04 -4.79
CA VAL A 172 1.98 0.62 -5.60
C VAL A 172 2.00 0.05 -7.02
N ALA A 173 1.84 -1.26 -7.19
CA ALA A 173 1.80 -1.90 -8.50
C ALA A 173 0.54 -1.56 -9.32
N LEU A 174 -0.55 -1.10 -8.68
CA LEU A 174 -1.75 -0.58 -9.35
C LEU A 174 -1.54 0.87 -9.82
N ILE A 175 -0.96 1.71 -8.96
CA ILE A 175 -0.80 3.16 -9.24
C ILE A 175 0.44 3.50 -10.06
N SER A 176 1.32 2.52 -10.30
CA SER A 176 2.52 2.65 -11.15
C SER A 176 2.29 2.27 -12.61
N GLU A 177 1.10 1.80 -12.99
CA GLU A 177 0.69 1.62 -14.39
C GLU A 177 0.26 2.94 -15.03
#